data_AF-A0A0H5QRR2-F1
#
_entry.id   AF-A0A0H5QRR2-F1
#
_cell.length_a   1.000
_cell.length_b   1.000
_cell.length_c   1.000
_cell.angle_alpha   90.00
_cell.angle_beta   90.00
_cell.angle_gamma   90.00
#
_symmetry.space_group_name_H-M   'P 1'
#
loop_
_entity.id
_entity.type
_entity.pdbx_description
1 polymer ?
#
loop_
_entity_poly.entity_id
_entity_poly.type
_entity_poly.pdbx_seq_one_letter_code
_entity_poly.pdbx_strand_id
1 'polypeptide(L)'
;VIETIDVWMLVQKKWMYLEGIFIGSDDIRMQLRDAAKSFDRVDADFKKIMSMTGKNPNVLTACSFDKRIDDLRRLSTELDQCQKSLSDYLERKRNAFPRFFFISDDELLSILGTTDPNCVQ
;
A
#
# COMPACT_ATOMS: atom_id res chain seq x y z
N VAL A 1 -4.37 -9.67 21.89
CA VAL A 1 -4.95 -8.30 21.80
C VAL A 1 -3.87 -7.29 21.45
N ILE A 2 -2.86 -7.04 22.31
CA ILE A 2 -1.78 -6.08 22.00
C ILE A 2 -1.10 -6.40 20.66
N GLU A 3 -0.63 -7.64 20.50
CA GLU A 3 -0.03 -8.10 19.23
C GLU A 3 -0.95 -7.88 18.02
N THR A 4 -2.24 -8.15 18.16
CA THR A 4 -3.24 -7.94 17.10
C THR A 4 -3.34 -6.47 16.71
N ILE A 5 -3.30 -5.55 17.69
CA ILE A 5 -3.33 -4.11 17.47
C ILE A 5 -2.04 -3.65 16.79
N ASP A 6 -0.88 -4.16 17.20
CA ASP A 6 0.41 -3.78 16.61
C ASP A 6 0.47 -4.15 15.13
N VAL A 7 0.06 -5.39 14.78
CA VAL A 7 -0.04 -5.82 13.38
C VAL A 7 -1.07 -4.99 12.63
N TRP A 8 -2.21 -4.67 13.25
CA TRP A 8 -3.24 -3.84 12.63
C TRP A 8 -2.71 -2.45 12.26
N MET A 9 -2.04 -1.77 13.20
CA MET A 9 -1.46 -0.45 12.97
C MET A 9 -0.41 -0.49 11.86
N LEU A 10 0.38 -1.55 11.79
CA LEU A 10 1.34 -1.78 10.71
C LEU A 10 0.66 -1.93 9.35
N VAL A 11 -0.38 -2.79 9.27
CA VAL A 11 -1.18 -3.00 8.07
C VAL A 11 -1.81 -1.69 7.61
N GLN A 12 -2.43 -0.94 8.52
CA GLN A 12 -3.06 0.34 8.22
C GLN A 12 -2.07 1.35 7.63
N LYS A 13 -0.88 1.49 8.24
CA LYS A 13 0.16 2.41 7.74
C LYS A 13 0.63 2.04 6.34
N LYS A 14 0.89 0.76 6.09
CA LYS A 14 1.30 0.26 4.76
C LYS A 14 0.19 0.43 3.72
N TRP A 15 -1.05 0.11 4.10
CA TRP A 15 -2.21 0.24 3.23
C TRP A 15 -2.44 1.70 2.84
N MET A 16 -2.39 2.67 3.77
CA MET A 16 -2.55 4.10 3.45
C MET A 16 -1.50 4.61 2.46
N TYR A 17 -0.25 4.19 2.62
CA TYR A 17 0.83 4.56 1.68
C TYR A 17 0.56 4.01 0.27
N LEU A 18 0.23 2.72 0.17
CA LEU A 18 -0.05 2.07 -1.11
C LEU A 18 -1.37 2.55 -1.74
N GLU A 19 -2.36 2.93 -0.95
CA GLU A 19 -3.61 3.53 -1.41
C GLU A 19 -3.35 4.84 -2.15
N GLY A 20 -2.53 5.74 -1.57
CA GLY A 20 -2.18 7.01 -2.21
C GLY A 20 -1.52 6.85 -3.58
N ILE A 21 -0.81 5.74 -3.79
CA ILE A 21 -0.09 5.47 -5.05
C ILE A 21 -1.00 4.76 -6.05
N PHE A 22 -1.58 3.61 -5.65
CA PHE A 22 -2.39 2.80 -6.56
C PHE A 22 -3.76 3.41 -6.82
N ILE A 23 -4.33 4.23 -5.94
CA ILE A 23 -5.59 4.94 -6.24
C ILE A 23 -5.30 6.34 -6.81
N GLY A 24 -4.20 6.97 -6.40
CA GLY A 24 -3.86 8.33 -6.83
C GLY A 24 -3.20 8.43 -8.22
N SER A 25 -2.67 7.34 -8.78
CA SER A 25 -2.01 7.37 -10.10
C SER A 25 -2.38 6.17 -10.98
N ASP A 26 -3.23 6.42 -11.99
CA ASP A 26 -3.60 5.43 -12.99
C ASP A 26 -2.40 4.95 -13.82
N ASP A 27 -1.45 5.84 -14.12
CA ASP A 27 -0.23 5.48 -14.86
C ASP A 27 0.59 4.43 -14.11
N ILE A 28 0.79 4.62 -12.80
CA ILE A 28 1.50 3.63 -11.97
C ILE A 28 0.72 2.32 -11.88
N ARG A 29 -0.61 2.34 -11.73
CA ARG A 29 -1.43 1.11 -11.78
C ARG A 29 -1.24 0.35 -13.10
N MET A 30 -1.19 1.07 -14.22
CA MET A 30 -1.05 0.45 -15.55
C MET A 30 0.32 -0.19 -15.74
N GLN A 31 1.37 0.35 -15.12
CA GLN A 31 2.71 -0.23 -15.12
C GLN A 31 2.85 -1.42 -14.16
N LEU A 32 2.17 -1.35 -13.01
CA LEU A 32 2.22 -2.34 -11.94
C LEU A 32 0.91 -3.14 -11.82
N ARG A 33 0.39 -3.68 -12.94
CA ARG A 33 -0.95 -4.30 -12.98
C ARG A 33 -1.15 -5.44 -11.98
N ASP A 34 -0.16 -6.32 -11.85
CA ASP A 34 -0.26 -7.47 -10.94
C ASP A 34 -0.26 -7.03 -9.47
N ALA A 35 0.59 -6.06 -9.13
CA ALA A 35 0.63 -5.48 -7.79
C ALA A 35 -0.65 -4.68 -7.50
N ALA A 36 -1.18 -3.91 -8.46
CA ALA A 36 -2.43 -3.18 -8.33
C ALA A 36 -3.61 -4.14 -8.10
N LYS A 37 -3.68 -5.25 -8.84
CA LYS A 37 -4.71 -6.28 -8.65
C LYS A 37 -4.58 -6.99 -7.30
N SER A 38 -3.36 -7.18 -6.81
CA SER A 38 -3.12 -7.69 -5.45
C SER A 38 -3.59 -6.68 -4.40
N PHE A 39 -3.25 -5.41 -4.59
CA PHE A 39 -3.68 -4.31 -3.71
C PHE A 39 -5.20 -4.19 -3.66
N ASP A 40 -5.92 -4.33 -4.77
CA ASP A 40 -7.40 -4.27 -4.78
C ASP A 40 -8.06 -5.34 -3.91
N ARG A 41 -7.45 -6.54 -3.84
CA ARG A 41 -7.94 -7.62 -2.97
C ARG A 41 -7.72 -7.27 -1.51
N VAL A 42 -6.51 -6.78 -1.19
CA VAL A 42 -6.17 -6.32 0.16
C VAL A 42 -7.06 -5.15 0.58
N ASP A 43 -7.33 -4.20 -0.31
CA ASP A 43 -8.19 -3.04 -0.08
C ASP A 43 -9.62 -3.46 0.30
N ALA A 44 -10.21 -4.36 -0.47
CA ALA A 44 -11.55 -4.89 -0.20
C ALA A 44 -11.61 -5.62 1.16
N ASP A 45 -10.62 -6.46 1.45
CA ASP A 45 -10.53 -7.19 2.72
C ASP A 45 -10.34 -6.23 3.90
N PHE A 46 -9.40 -5.28 3.80
CA PHE A 46 -9.12 -4.32 4.86
C PHE A 46 -10.31 -3.40 5.14
N LYS A 47 -10.98 -2.87 4.09
CA LYS A 47 -12.21 -2.07 4.23
C LYS A 47 -13.34 -2.87 4.87
N LYS A 48 -13.46 -4.17 4.56
CA LYS A 48 -14.43 -5.05 5.24
C LYS A 48 -14.12 -5.17 6.74
N ILE A 49 -12.86 -5.33 7.11
CA ILE A 49 -12.44 -5.33 8.53
C ILE A 49 -12.78 -3.99 9.19
N MET A 50 -12.43 -2.85 8.56
CA MET A 50 -12.70 -1.51 9.12
C MET A 50 -14.20 -1.26 9.29
N SER A 51 -15.03 -1.68 8.32
CA SER A 51 -16.49 -1.55 8.39
C SER A 51 -17.08 -2.37 9.54
N MET A 52 -16.61 -3.60 9.75
CA MET A 52 -17.05 -4.43 10.88
C MET A 52 -16.65 -3.82 12.22
N THR A 53 -15.43 -3.30 12.33
CA THR A 53 -14.95 -2.64 13.54
C THR A 53 -15.64 -1.31 13.82
N GLY A 54 -15.99 -0.55 12.78
CA GLY A 54 -16.81 0.66 12.94
C GLY A 54 -18.20 0.39 13.52
N LYS A 55 -18.78 -0.78 13.23
CA LYS A 55 -20.06 -1.21 13.81
C LYS A 55 -19.96 -1.66 15.26
N ASN A 56 -18.80 -2.19 15.67
CA ASN A 56 -18.54 -2.60 17.05
C ASN A 56 -17.12 -2.18 17.47
N PRO A 57 -16.97 -0.97 18.06
CA PRO A 57 -15.66 -0.39 18.36
C PRO A 57 -15.00 -0.99 19.61
N ASN A 58 -15.61 -1.98 20.27
CA ASN A 58 -14.99 -2.62 21.42
C ASN A 58 -13.72 -3.37 20.98
N VAL A 59 -12.56 -2.90 21.45
CA VAL A 59 -11.24 -3.43 21.05
C VAL A 59 -11.08 -4.91 21.38
N LEU A 60 -11.63 -5.38 22.51
CA LEU A 60 -11.58 -6.79 22.88
C LEU A 60 -12.40 -7.61 21.89
N THR A 61 -13.62 -7.17 21.57
CA THR A 61 -14.46 -7.88 20.58
C THR A 61 -13.87 -7.83 19.16
N ALA A 62 -13.29 -6.71 18.75
CA ALA A 62 -12.70 -6.54 17.42
C ALA A 62 -11.43 -7.38 17.23
N CYS A 63 -10.58 -7.48 18.26
CA CYS A 63 -9.36 -8.27 18.24
C CYS A 63 -9.60 -9.76 18.53
N SER A 64 -10.63 -10.11 19.29
CA SER A 64 -11.00 -11.49 19.61
C SER A 64 -11.97 -12.11 18.59
N PHE A 65 -12.31 -11.40 17.51
CA PHE A 65 -13.04 -11.97 16.40
C PHE A 65 -12.21 -13.10 15.77
N ASP A 66 -12.85 -14.23 15.48
CA ASP A 66 -12.15 -15.46 15.08
C ASP A 66 -11.16 -15.20 13.92
N LYS A 67 -9.91 -15.63 14.12
CA LYS A 67 -8.78 -15.50 13.17
C LYS A 67 -8.40 -14.07 12.73
N ARG A 68 -8.81 -13.02 13.47
CA ARG A 68 -8.44 -11.62 13.16
C ARG A 68 -6.93 -11.41 12.95
N ILE A 69 -6.11 -12.00 13.83
CA ILE A 69 -4.65 -11.84 13.74
C ILE A 69 -4.07 -12.51 12.49
N ASP A 70 -4.60 -13.67 12.09
CA ASP A 70 -4.15 -14.39 10.91
C ASP A 70 -4.53 -13.63 9.63
N ASP A 71 -5.75 -13.07 9.59
CA ASP A 71 -6.18 -12.18 8.52
C ASP A 71 -5.24 -10.97 8.39
N LEU A 72 -4.96 -10.27 9.49
CA LEU A 72 -4.08 -9.10 9.49
C LEU A 72 -2.65 -9.46 9.07
N ARG A 73 -2.12 -10.60 9.52
CA ARG A 73 -0.80 -11.09 9.09
C ARG A 73 -0.77 -11.38 7.60
N ARG A 74 -1.81 -12.03 7.05
CA ARG A 74 -1.97 -12.25 5.61
C ARG A 74 -1.98 -10.92 4.85
N LEU A 75 -2.79 -9.96 5.28
CA LEU A 75 -2.84 -8.63 4.66
C LEU A 75 -1.48 -7.93 4.72
N SER A 76 -0.75 -8.01 5.84
CA SER A 76 0.60 -7.45 5.93
C SER A 76 1.54 -8.06 4.90
N THR A 77 1.54 -9.38 4.75
CA THR A 77 2.40 -10.07 3.77
C THR A 77 2.04 -9.69 2.33
N GLU A 78 0.75 -9.59 2.00
CA GLU A 78 0.32 -9.15 0.67
C GLU A 78 0.73 -7.68 0.40
N LEU A 79 0.63 -6.80 1.40
CA LEU A 79 1.11 -5.41 1.31
C LEU A 79 2.63 -5.33 1.14
N ASP A 80 3.40 -6.17 1.86
CA ASP A 80 4.86 -6.23 1.73
C ASP A 80 5.27 -6.63 0.31
N GLN A 81 4.53 -7.55 -0.31
CA GLN A 81 4.78 -7.94 -1.69
C GLN A 81 4.45 -6.81 -2.67
N CYS A 82 3.38 -6.05 -2.44
CA CYS A 82 3.04 -4.88 -3.25
C CYS A 82 4.12 -3.80 -3.14
N GLN A 83 4.58 -3.53 -1.91
CA GLN A 83 5.64 -2.56 -1.64
C GLN A 83 6.95 -2.96 -2.31
N LYS A 84 7.32 -4.24 -2.26
CA LYS A 84 8.50 -4.76 -2.96
C LYS A 84 8.41 -4.54 -4.47
N SER A 85 7.27 -4.88 -5.09
CA SER A 85 7.08 -4.67 -6.52
C SER A 85 7.17 -3.19 -6.93
N LEU A 86 6.70 -2.28 -6.06
CA LEU A 86 6.86 -0.84 -6.24
C LEU A 86 8.33 -0.42 -6.14
N SER A 87 9.05 -0.85 -5.10
CA SER A 87 10.48 -0.53 -4.94
C SER A 87 11.32 -1.02 -6.12
N ASP A 88 11.10 -2.25 -6.57
CA ASP A 88 11.80 -2.82 -7.74
C ASP A 88 11.52 -1.99 -9.01
N TYR A 89 10.29 -1.47 -9.16
CA TYR A 89 9.93 -0.60 -10.28
C TYR A 89 10.63 0.76 -10.21
N LEU A 90 10.65 1.40 -9.04
CA LEU A 90 11.37 2.66 -8.84
C LEU A 90 12.87 2.50 -9.08
N GLU A 91 13.47 1.41 -8.60
CA GLU A 91 14.89 1.11 -8.82
C GLU A 91 15.20 0.92 -10.32
N ARG A 92 14.34 0.23 -11.07
CA ARG A 92 14.49 0.13 -12.55
C ARG A 92 14.45 1.49 -13.22
N LYS A 93 13.56 2.40 -12.77
CA LYS A 93 13.50 3.77 -13.30
C LYS A 93 14.76 4.57 -12.96
N ARG A 94 15.31 4.42 -11.74
CA ARG A 94 16.59 5.01 -11.34
C ARG A 94 17.77 4.51 -12.17
N ASN A 95 17.82 3.20 -12.44
CA ASN A 95 18.86 2.60 -13.27
C ASN A 95 18.79 3.08 -14.73
N ALA A 96 17.59 3.31 -15.26
CA ALA A 96 17.41 3.86 -16.60
C ALA A 96 17.79 5.35 -16.69
N PHE A 97 17.63 6.11 -15.60
CA PHE A 97 17.94 7.54 -15.55
C PHE A 97 18.64 7.91 -14.23
N PRO A 98 19.99 7.92 -14.19
CA PRO A 98 20.77 8.06 -12.94
C PRO A 98 20.50 9.34 -12.13
N ARG A 99 19.90 10.39 -12.72
CA ARG A 99 19.53 11.59 -11.95
C ARG A 99 18.43 11.32 -10.92
N PHE A 100 17.60 10.29 -11.12
CA PHE A 100 16.56 9.92 -10.16
C PHE A 100 17.10 9.33 -8.85
N PHE A 101 18.41 9.08 -8.73
CA PHE A 101 19.01 8.72 -7.45
C PHE A 101 19.12 9.91 -6.48
N PHE A 102 18.99 11.15 -6.96
CA PHE A 102 19.10 12.35 -6.13
C PHE A 102 17.77 12.81 -5.53
N ILE A 103 16.66 12.14 -5.86
CA ILE A 103 15.32 12.48 -5.39
C ILE A 103 14.71 11.33 -4.60
N SER A 104 13.81 11.68 -3.69
CA SER A 104 13.06 10.73 -2.87
C SER A 104 12.09 9.87 -3.69
N ASP A 105 11.63 8.75 -3.12
CA ASP A 105 10.63 7.89 -3.75
C ASP A 105 9.32 8.66 -4.04
N ASP A 106 8.90 9.54 -3.14
CA ASP A 106 7.66 10.33 -3.30
C ASP A 106 7.78 11.37 -4.42
N GLU A 107 8.93 12.05 -4.55
CA GLU A 107 9.21 12.96 -5.67
C GLU A 107 9.27 12.20 -7.00
N LEU A 108 9.93 11.04 -7.00
CA LEU A 108 10.00 10.18 -8.18
C LEU A 108 8.61 9.70 -8.59
N LEU A 109 7.77 9.29 -7.64
CA LEU A 109 6.39 8.88 -7.90
C LEU A 109 5.54 10.04 -8.44
N SER A 110 5.72 11.26 -7.91
CA SER A 110 5.03 12.45 -8.43
C SER A 110 5.41 12.74 -9.89
N ILE A 111 6.70 12.63 -10.22
CA ILE A 111 7.18 12.80 -11.61
C ILE A 111 6.65 11.68 -12.52
N LEU A 112 6.65 10.43 -12.06
CA LEU A 112 6.19 9.28 -12.84
C LEU A 112 4.67 9.22 -13.01
N GLY A 113 3.92 9.79 -12.05
CA GLY A 113 2.46 9.84 -12.06
C GLY A 113 1.88 11.05 -12.78
N THR A 114 2.73 11.95 -13.29
CA THR A 114 2.32 13.15 -14.03
C THR A 114 2.73 13.00 -15.50
N THR A 115 1.78 13.20 -16.42
CA THR A 115 2.04 13.19 -17.87
C THR A 115 2.56 14.54 -18.39
N ASP A 116 2.70 15.55 -17.53
CA ASP A 116 3.08 16.91 -17.89
C ASP A 116 4.62 17.09 -17.95
N PRO A 117 5.20 17.35 -19.12
CA PRO A 117 6.64 17.55 -19.29
C PRO A 117 7.20 18.82 -18.61
N ASN A 118 6.36 19.67 -18.02
CA ASN A 118 6.80 20.90 -17.32
C ASN A 118 7.15 20.69 -15.84
N CYS A 119 6.93 19.51 -15.25
CA CYS A 119 7.26 19.25 -13.84
C CYS A 119 8.78 19.02 -13.57
N VAL A 120 9.62 19.14 -14.61
CA VAL A 120 11.07 18.92 -14.54
C VAL A 120 11.92 20.17 -14.79
N GLN A 121 11.36 21.38 -14.61
CA GLN A 121 12.10 22.65 -14.77
C GLN A 121 12.36 23.38 -13.45
#